data_AF-A0A1G7QVH8-F1
#
_entry.id   AF-A0A1G7QVH8-F1
#
_cell.length_a   1.000
_cell.length_b   1.000
_cell.length_c   1.000
_cell.angle_alpha   90.00
_cell.angle_beta   90.00
_cell.angle_gamma   90.00
#
_symmetry.space_group_name_H-M   'P 1'
#
loop_
_entity.id
_entity.type
_entity.pdbx_description
1 polymer ?
#
loop_
_entity_poly.entity_id
_entity_poly.type
_entity_poly.pdbx_seq_one_letter_code
_entity_poly.pdbx_strand_id
1 'polypeptide(L)'
;MKKIIAIGIMLVLSGCMIGPRNKSETIGKETQQSLSQFAVPGRTTNIDILKKFKKPTGKLVRDDAKFSYIYSYWNTNTKSFGFFSGVAQVELEQKTASFIFDKNGTLEKFIYTEGFPYAHFTPTPVTQTKNPSFEKILYEYSKLKIGDHSKKIYKKLGNPLYKTRLDNKTTTLSYNDTSFSCGICIDISDDVMIYKYFYCSAELNDQEKAVLQQ
;
A
#
# COMPACT_ATOMS: atom_id res chain seq x y z
N MET A 1 36.11 -9.16 22.09
CA MET A 1 35.25 -9.34 20.90
C MET A 1 34.12 -8.34 20.95
N LYS A 2 34.21 -7.24 20.18
CA LYS A 2 33.13 -6.24 20.07
C LYS A 2 32.15 -6.71 18.99
N LYS A 3 30.98 -7.23 19.38
CA LYS A 3 29.89 -7.47 18.43
C LYS A 3 29.15 -6.14 18.25
N ILE A 4 29.37 -5.51 17.10
CA ILE A 4 28.54 -4.39 16.63
C ILE A 4 27.19 -5.01 16.29
N ILE A 5 26.19 -4.75 17.13
CA ILE A 5 24.79 -5.09 16.85
C ILE A 5 24.36 -4.16 15.72
N ALA A 6 24.10 -4.75 14.55
CA ALA A 6 23.54 -4.06 13.40
C ALA A 6 22.26 -3.35 13.83
N ILE A 7 22.27 -2.02 13.78
CA ILE A 7 21.10 -1.17 13.97
C ILE A 7 20.14 -1.49 12.83
N GLY A 8 19.10 -2.27 13.15
CA GLY A 8 18.03 -2.61 12.23
C GLY A 8 17.32 -1.36 11.78
N ILE A 9 17.41 -1.08 10.48
CA ILE A 9 16.59 -0.09 9.80
C ILE A 9 15.17 -0.66 9.73
N MET A 10 14.38 -0.50 10.80
CA MET A 10 12.92 -0.63 10.76
C MET A 10 12.35 0.66 10.13
N LEU A 11 12.44 0.78 8.81
CA LEU A 11 11.70 1.81 8.07
C LEU A 11 10.26 1.34 7.85
N VAL A 12 9.46 1.68 8.86
CA VAL A 12 8.01 1.55 9.03
C VAL A 12 7.23 1.62 7.70
N LEU A 13 6.55 0.51 7.38
CA LEU A 13 5.79 0.23 6.15
C LEU A 13 4.35 0.73 6.27
N SER A 14 4.07 1.98 5.89
CA SER A 14 2.71 2.42 5.57
C SER A 14 2.49 2.34 4.07
N GLY A 15 1.76 1.31 3.64
CA GLY A 15 1.17 1.22 2.32
C GLY A 15 -0.33 1.39 2.46
N CYS A 16 -0.84 2.59 2.25
CA CYS A 16 -2.28 2.79 2.10
C CYS A 16 -2.76 1.97 0.89
N MET A 17 -3.63 1.00 1.15
CA MET A 17 -4.13 0.10 0.12
C MET A 17 -5.17 0.81 -0.74
N ILE A 18 -4.84 1.00 -2.01
CA ILE A 18 -5.80 1.15 -3.09
C ILE A 18 -5.87 -0.21 -3.78
N GLY A 19 -7.05 -0.83 -3.80
CA GLY A 19 -7.27 -2.04 -4.61
C GLY A 19 -7.28 -1.65 -6.08
N PRO A 20 -6.37 -2.17 -6.92
CA PRO A 20 -6.34 -1.78 -8.32
C PRO A 20 -7.52 -2.36 -9.09
N ARG A 21 -7.83 -1.77 -10.23
CA ARG A 21 -8.89 -2.20 -11.18
C ARG A 21 -8.37 -3.11 -12.29
N ASN A 22 -7.04 -3.16 -12.46
CA ASN A 22 -6.32 -3.90 -13.48
C ASN A 22 -5.55 -5.07 -12.85
N LYS A 23 -5.36 -6.15 -13.61
CA LYS A 23 -4.54 -7.30 -13.20
C LYS A 23 -3.15 -7.27 -13.85
N SER A 24 -2.14 -7.78 -13.16
CA SER A 24 -0.78 -7.96 -13.63
C SER A 24 -0.37 -9.42 -13.60
N GLU A 25 -0.40 -10.07 -14.76
CA GLU A 25 0.02 -11.46 -14.94
C GLU A 25 1.48 -11.70 -14.53
N THR A 26 2.33 -10.67 -14.63
CA THR A 26 3.77 -10.77 -14.32
C THR A 26 4.04 -11.11 -12.85
N ILE A 27 3.19 -10.66 -11.93
CA ILE A 27 3.34 -11.01 -10.51
C ILE A 27 2.59 -12.29 -10.12
N GLY A 28 1.69 -12.79 -10.97
CA GLY A 28 0.93 -14.01 -10.70
C GLY A 28 1.83 -15.23 -10.48
N LYS A 29 2.99 -15.25 -11.16
CA LYS A 29 4.00 -16.31 -11.07
C LYS A 29 5.07 -16.07 -10.00
N GLU A 30 5.05 -14.92 -9.34
CA GLU A 30 6.06 -14.56 -8.35
C GLU A 30 5.65 -15.05 -6.95
N THR A 31 6.64 -15.07 -6.05
CA THR A 31 6.53 -15.42 -4.64
C THR A 31 7.25 -14.37 -3.81
N GLN A 32 7.02 -14.33 -2.50
CA GLN A 32 7.78 -13.46 -1.59
C GLN A 32 9.30 -13.65 -1.77
N GLN A 33 9.75 -14.90 -1.92
CA GLN A 33 11.17 -15.23 -2.05
C GLN A 33 11.76 -14.74 -3.38
N SER A 34 11.09 -15.00 -4.50
CA SER A 34 11.58 -14.57 -5.82
C SER A 34 11.60 -13.04 -5.96
N LEU A 35 10.60 -12.36 -5.37
CA LEU A 35 10.60 -10.90 -5.28
C LEU A 35 11.74 -10.40 -4.39
N SER A 36 11.98 -11.02 -3.22
CA SER A 36 13.07 -10.60 -2.31
C SER A 36 14.46 -10.71 -2.92
N GLN A 37 14.68 -11.69 -3.81
CA GLN A 37 15.95 -11.85 -4.51
C GLN A 37 16.20 -10.76 -5.57
N PHE A 38 15.13 -10.27 -6.20
CA PHE A 38 15.22 -9.26 -7.25
C PHE A 38 15.10 -7.83 -6.73
N ALA A 39 14.17 -7.58 -5.81
CA ALA A 39 13.80 -6.27 -5.29
C ALA A 39 14.64 -5.94 -4.04
N VAL A 40 15.92 -5.68 -4.27
CA VAL A 40 16.90 -5.39 -3.21
C VAL A 40 16.89 -3.89 -2.88
N PRO A 41 16.49 -3.49 -1.66
CA PRO A 41 16.52 -2.10 -1.23
C PRO A 41 17.89 -1.44 -1.41
N GLY A 42 17.89 -0.18 -1.84
CA GLY A 42 19.09 0.61 -2.11
C GLY A 42 19.84 0.22 -3.38
N ARG A 43 19.37 -0.79 -4.13
CA ARG A 43 20.00 -1.24 -5.39
C ARG A 43 19.05 -1.26 -6.56
N THR A 44 17.88 -1.88 -6.40
CA THR A 44 16.91 -1.99 -7.48
C THR A 44 16.29 -0.64 -7.79
N THR A 45 16.16 -0.29 -9.07
CA THR A 45 15.53 0.96 -9.50
C THR A 45 14.08 0.73 -9.96
N ASN A 46 13.30 1.80 -10.03
CA ASN A 46 11.96 1.78 -10.62
C ASN A 46 11.98 1.32 -12.08
N ILE A 47 13.05 1.64 -12.82
CA ILE A 47 13.26 1.19 -14.20
C ILE A 47 13.47 -0.33 -14.26
N ASP A 48 14.22 -0.92 -13.32
CA ASP A 48 14.39 -2.38 -13.25
C ASP A 48 13.06 -3.08 -12.99
N ILE A 49 12.25 -2.53 -12.07
CA ILE A 49 10.90 -3.04 -11.79
C ILE A 49 10.03 -2.98 -13.06
N LEU A 50 10.02 -1.86 -13.79
CA LEU A 50 9.26 -1.74 -15.05
C LEU A 50 9.74 -2.70 -16.13
N LYS A 51 11.06 -2.91 -16.26
CA LYS A 51 11.60 -3.86 -17.24
C LYS A 51 11.16 -5.28 -16.95
N LYS A 52 11.22 -5.70 -15.68
CA LYS A 52 10.85 -7.07 -15.27
C LYS A 52 9.34 -7.29 -15.28
N PHE A 53 8.58 -6.40 -14.67
CA PHE A 53 7.15 -6.61 -14.39
C PHE A 53 6.21 -5.87 -15.32
N LYS A 54 6.75 -5.07 -16.26
CA LYS A 54 5.99 -4.23 -17.19
C LYS A 54 5.13 -3.20 -16.44
N LYS A 55 4.08 -2.71 -17.10
CA LYS A 55 3.23 -1.62 -16.59
C LYS A 55 2.60 -2.00 -15.25
N PRO A 56 2.72 -1.20 -14.19
CA PRO A 56 2.03 -1.44 -12.93
C PRO A 56 0.53 -1.25 -13.07
N THR A 57 -0.23 -1.90 -12.19
CA THR A 57 -1.68 -1.74 -12.11
C THR A 57 -2.10 -0.40 -11.51
N GLY A 58 -1.19 0.24 -10.77
CA GLY A 58 -1.32 1.60 -10.28
C GLY A 58 0.02 2.20 -9.90
N LYS A 59 0.11 3.54 -9.94
CA LYS A 59 1.24 4.30 -9.40
C LYS A 59 0.70 5.35 -8.44
N LEU A 60 1.33 5.47 -7.28
CA LEU A 60 1.03 6.52 -6.30
C LEU A 60 2.24 7.44 -6.15
N VAL A 61 2.01 8.75 -6.08
CA VAL A 61 3.03 9.76 -5.79
C VAL A 61 2.67 10.44 -4.49
N ARG A 62 3.69 10.64 -3.65
CA ARG A 62 3.57 11.23 -2.33
C ARG A 62 4.06 12.67 -2.31
N ASP A 63 3.59 13.43 -1.34
CA ASP A 63 4.01 14.81 -1.11
C ASP A 63 5.49 14.96 -0.72
N ASP A 64 6.12 13.91 -0.21
CA ASP A 64 7.57 13.85 0.05
C ASP A 64 8.40 13.38 -1.15
N ALA A 65 7.83 13.45 -2.36
CA ALA A 65 8.42 13.04 -3.64
C ALA A 65 8.75 11.55 -3.77
N LYS A 66 8.41 10.72 -2.77
CA LYS A 66 8.42 9.26 -2.91
C LYS A 66 7.27 8.81 -3.81
N PHE A 67 7.42 7.64 -4.40
CA PHE A 67 6.34 7.06 -5.20
C PHE A 67 6.35 5.55 -5.07
N SER A 68 5.23 4.93 -5.44
CA SER A 68 5.11 3.47 -5.43
C SER A 68 4.49 2.96 -6.72
N TYR A 69 4.93 1.76 -7.10
CA TYR A 69 4.25 0.94 -8.10
C TYR A 69 3.49 -0.17 -7.42
N ILE A 70 2.21 -0.29 -7.75
CA ILE A 70 1.32 -1.33 -7.27
C ILE A 70 1.07 -2.29 -8.42
N TYR A 71 1.31 -3.57 -8.16
CA TYR A 71 0.94 -4.67 -9.02
C TYR A 71 -0.02 -5.56 -8.25
N SER A 72 -1.19 -5.84 -8.81
CA SER A 72 -2.06 -6.87 -8.27
C SER A 72 -2.41 -7.89 -9.34
N TYR A 73 -2.48 -9.13 -8.91
CA TYR A 73 -2.97 -10.25 -9.67
C TYR A 73 -4.14 -10.83 -8.92
N TRP A 74 -5.18 -11.19 -9.65
CA TRP A 74 -6.25 -12.00 -9.15
C TRP A 74 -6.63 -13.02 -10.22
N ASN A 75 -7.00 -14.20 -9.76
CA ASN A 75 -7.59 -15.23 -10.61
C ASN A 75 -8.67 -15.96 -9.83
N THR A 76 -9.85 -16.06 -10.43
CA THR A 76 -10.98 -16.83 -9.91
C THR A 76 -11.07 -18.13 -10.68
N ASN A 77 -10.71 -19.24 -10.03
CA ASN A 77 -10.96 -20.58 -10.57
C ASN A 77 -12.26 -21.11 -9.98
N THR A 78 -13.24 -21.36 -10.84
CA THR A 78 -14.51 -22.00 -10.44
C THR A 78 -14.38 -23.49 -10.71
N LYS A 79 -14.28 -24.32 -9.66
CA LYS A 79 -14.37 -25.77 -9.80
C LYS A 79 -15.84 -26.18 -9.68
N SER A 80 -16.40 -26.69 -10.79
CA SER A 80 -17.72 -27.30 -10.82
C SER A 80 -17.59 -28.80 -10.56
N PHE A 81 -18.07 -29.26 -9.42
CA PHE A 81 -18.24 -30.69 -9.16
C PHE A 81 -19.58 -31.09 -9.80
N GLY A 82 -19.53 -31.84 -10.90
CA GLY A 82 -20.65 -32.01 -11.84
C GLY A 82 -22.01 -32.42 -11.23
N PHE A 83 -23.07 -32.04 -11.96
CA PHE A 83 -24.51 -32.40 -11.95
C PHE A 83 -25.30 -32.72 -10.65
N PHE A 84 -24.69 -33.05 -9.50
CA PHE A 84 -25.42 -33.50 -8.30
C PHE A 84 -25.15 -32.70 -7.01
N SER A 85 -24.11 -31.87 -6.96
CA SER A 85 -23.91 -30.95 -5.83
C SER A 85 -23.92 -29.52 -6.35
N GLY A 86 -24.96 -28.74 -6.05
CA GLY A 86 -25.06 -27.31 -6.36
C GLY A 86 -24.05 -26.43 -5.62
N VAL A 87 -22.86 -26.95 -5.32
CA VAL A 87 -21.78 -26.31 -4.59
C VAL A 87 -20.63 -26.08 -5.58
N ALA A 88 -20.53 -24.87 -6.10
CA ALA A 88 -19.35 -24.42 -6.83
C ALA A 88 -18.29 -24.00 -5.82
N GLN A 89 -17.11 -24.62 -5.85
CA GLN A 89 -15.98 -24.13 -5.06
C GLN A 89 -15.28 -23.04 -5.87
N VAL A 90 -15.34 -21.81 -5.37
CA VAL A 90 -14.61 -20.66 -5.94
C VAL A 90 -13.25 -20.60 -5.24
N GLU A 91 -12.19 -20.92 -5.95
CA GLU A 91 -10.81 -20.65 -5.54
C GLU A 91 -10.42 -19.26 -6.05
N LEU A 92 -10.21 -18.31 -5.14
CA LEU A 92 -9.69 -16.99 -5.47
C LEU A 92 -8.20 -16.92 -5.11
N GLU A 93 -7.36 -16.85 -6.13
CA GLU A 93 -5.96 -16.49 -5.96
C GLU A 93 -5.83 -14.97 -6.05
N GLN A 94 -5.22 -14.34 -5.06
CA GLN A 94 -4.90 -12.92 -5.10
C GLN A 94 -3.47 -12.69 -4.62
N LYS A 95 -2.71 -11.89 -5.38
CA LYS A 95 -1.35 -11.47 -5.06
C LYS A 95 -1.24 -9.98 -5.24
N THR A 96 -0.56 -9.29 -4.34
CA THR A 96 -0.25 -7.86 -4.51
C THR A 96 1.18 -7.59 -4.12
N ALA A 97 1.89 -6.82 -4.96
CA ALA A 97 3.22 -6.32 -4.72
C ALA A 97 3.21 -4.79 -4.81
N SER A 98 3.69 -4.13 -3.77
CA SER A 98 3.88 -2.67 -3.73
C SER A 98 5.35 -2.36 -3.58
N PHE A 99 5.97 -1.77 -4.60
CA PHE A 99 7.36 -1.33 -4.59
C PHE A 99 7.40 0.15 -4.26
N ILE A 100 8.12 0.55 -3.22
CA ILE A 100 8.20 1.94 -2.75
C ILE A 100 9.59 2.47 -3.05
N PHE A 101 9.65 3.59 -3.78
CA PHE A 101 10.86 4.22 -4.24
C PHE A 101 11.08 5.57 -3.56
N ASP A 102 12.35 5.93 -3.39
CA ASP A 102 12.74 7.28 -3.06
C ASP A 102 12.53 8.23 -4.26
N LYS A 103 12.79 9.52 -4.04
CA LYS A 103 12.69 10.56 -5.08
C LYS A 103 13.58 10.34 -6.31
N ASN A 104 14.62 9.51 -6.18
CA ASN A 104 15.57 9.20 -7.25
C ASN A 104 15.17 7.91 -8.00
N GLY A 105 14.07 7.26 -7.61
CA GLY A 105 13.64 5.99 -8.18
C GLY A 105 14.40 4.78 -7.65
N THR A 106 15.14 4.91 -6.54
CA THR A 106 15.79 3.77 -5.88
C THR A 106 14.80 3.11 -4.92
N LEU A 107 14.70 1.78 -4.96
CA LEU A 107 13.80 1.01 -4.12
C LEU A 107 14.19 1.16 -2.65
N GLU A 108 13.28 1.62 -1.80
CA GLU A 108 13.46 1.63 -0.35
C GLU A 108 13.00 0.32 0.29
N LYS A 109 11.90 -0.25 -0.24
CA LYS A 109 11.31 -1.51 0.23
C LYS A 109 10.22 -1.98 -0.72
N PHE A 110 9.78 -3.21 -0.52
CA PHE A 110 8.55 -3.71 -1.13
C PHE A 110 7.69 -4.44 -0.10
N ILE A 111 6.39 -4.44 -0.35
CA ILE A 111 5.38 -5.19 0.42
C ILE A 111 4.78 -6.20 -0.53
N TYR A 112 4.64 -7.44 -0.09
CA TYR A 112 3.97 -8.46 -0.87
C TYR A 112 3.01 -9.28 -0.01
N THR A 113 1.86 -9.60 -0.59
CA THR A 113 0.76 -10.31 0.09
C THR A 113 0.16 -11.35 -0.85
N GLU A 114 -0.08 -12.56 -0.36
CA GLU A 114 -0.78 -13.65 -1.05
C GLU A 114 -2.03 -14.08 -0.28
N GLY A 115 -3.09 -14.44 -1.00
CA GLY A 115 -4.30 -15.05 -0.46
C GLY A 115 -5.43 -14.07 -0.09
N PHE A 116 -6.60 -14.64 0.23
CA PHE A 116 -7.80 -13.96 0.72
C PHE A 116 -8.09 -14.41 2.16
N PRO A 117 -8.63 -13.58 3.07
CA PRO A 117 -8.76 -12.13 3.05
C PRO A 117 -7.75 -11.50 4.04
N TYR A 118 -7.36 -10.25 3.84
CA TYR A 118 -7.30 -9.24 4.90
C TYR A 118 -7.09 -9.71 6.39
N ALA A 119 -6.09 -10.54 6.71
CA ALA A 119 -6.03 -11.27 7.99
C ALA A 119 -5.72 -10.38 9.23
N HIS A 120 -5.46 -9.09 9.03
CA HIS A 120 -5.35 -8.09 10.10
C HIS A 120 -6.18 -6.84 9.85
N PHE A 121 -7.25 -6.95 9.07
CA PHE A 121 -8.16 -5.84 8.86
C PHE A 121 -9.42 -6.11 9.65
N THR A 122 -9.59 -5.33 10.71
CA THR A 122 -10.92 -4.96 11.15
C THR A 122 -11.33 -3.76 10.29
N PRO A 123 -12.01 -3.94 9.14
CA PRO A 123 -12.79 -2.84 8.61
C PRO A 123 -13.68 -2.42 9.78
N THR A 124 -13.44 -1.23 10.31
CA THR A 124 -14.38 -0.71 11.28
C THR A 124 -15.66 -0.55 10.47
N PRO A 125 -16.77 -1.23 10.83
CA PRO A 125 -18.01 -1.02 10.10
C PRO A 125 -18.19 0.49 10.03
N VAL A 126 -18.28 1.01 8.81
CA VAL A 126 -18.63 2.40 8.58
C VAL A 126 -20.09 2.50 9.00
N THR A 127 -20.34 2.53 10.30
CA THR A 127 -21.51 3.23 10.82
C THR A 127 -21.43 4.58 10.13
N GLN A 128 -22.54 5.01 9.54
CA GLN A 128 -22.70 6.26 8.79
C GLN A 128 -22.44 7.47 9.71
N THR A 129 -21.23 7.56 10.23
CA THR A 129 -20.69 8.73 10.87
C THR A 129 -20.51 9.71 9.74
N LYS A 130 -21.05 10.93 9.92
CA LYS A 130 -20.80 12.07 9.05
C LYS A 130 -19.31 12.42 9.15
N ASN A 131 -18.46 11.61 8.52
CA ASN A 131 -17.07 11.96 8.36
C ASN A 131 -17.01 13.28 7.58
N PRO A 132 -16.07 14.18 7.92
CA PRO A 132 -15.87 15.40 7.15
C PRO A 132 -15.63 15.05 5.66
N SER A 133 -15.96 15.97 4.75
CA SER A 133 -15.57 15.81 3.35
C SER A 133 -14.04 15.68 3.23
N PHE A 134 -13.56 15.04 2.17
CA PHE A 134 -12.13 14.82 2.00
C PHE A 134 -11.34 16.15 1.94
N GLU A 135 -11.92 17.20 1.36
CA GLU A 135 -11.32 18.55 1.34
C GLU A 135 -11.14 19.11 2.75
N LYS A 136 -12.14 18.90 3.63
CA LYS A 136 -12.05 19.30 5.03
C LYS A 136 -11.02 18.46 5.79
N ILE A 137 -10.92 17.17 5.49
CA ILE A 137 -9.87 16.29 6.03
C ILE A 137 -8.48 16.80 5.61
N LEU A 138 -8.27 17.11 4.32
CA LEU A 138 -7.00 17.62 3.82
C LEU A 138 -6.62 18.96 4.46
N TYR A 139 -7.59 19.87 4.58
CA TYR A 139 -7.37 21.16 5.23
C TYR A 139 -6.94 20.99 6.70
N GLU A 140 -7.61 20.13 7.47
CA GLU A 140 -7.22 19.88 8.86
C GLU A 140 -5.92 19.08 8.99
N TYR A 141 -5.67 18.16 8.06
CA TYR A 141 -4.42 17.41 7.95
C TYR A 141 -3.21 18.32 7.78
N SER A 142 -3.32 19.37 6.96
CA SER A 142 -2.23 20.34 6.73
C SER A 142 -1.74 21.01 8.03
N LYS A 143 -2.61 21.08 9.05
CA LYS A 143 -2.33 21.69 10.35
C LYS A 143 -1.78 20.72 11.40
N LEU A 144 -1.87 19.41 11.17
CA LEU A 144 -1.35 18.39 12.08
C LEU A 144 0.17 18.33 12.00
N LYS A 145 0.84 18.05 13.12
CA LYS A 145 2.30 17.96 13.21
C LYS A 145 2.74 16.67 13.87
N ILE A 146 3.86 16.11 13.45
CA ILE A 146 4.50 14.97 14.12
C ILE A 146 4.57 15.24 15.63
N GLY A 147 4.22 14.24 16.44
CA GLY A 147 4.06 14.34 17.90
C GLY A 147 2.63 14.62 18.37
N ASP A 148 1.70 15.01 17.50
CA ASP A 148 0.29 15.16 17.89
C ASP A 148 -0.31 13.82 18.35
N HIS A 149 -1.02 13.85 19.48
CA HIS A 149 -1.70 12.68 20.04
C HIS A 149 -2.91 12.21 19.21
N SER A 150 -3.20 10.91 19.24
CA SER A 150 -4.29 10.28 18.46
C SER A 150 -5.64 10.95 18.70
N LYS A 151 -5.94 11.34 19.95
CA LYS A 151 -7.18 12.05 20.32
C LYS A 151 -7.37 13.35 19.52
N LYS A 152 -6.30 14.11 19.28
CA LYS A 152 -6.35 15.34 18.47
C LYS A 152 -6.62 15.01 17.00
N ILE A 153 -6.04 13.94 16.50
CA ILE A 153 -6.20 13.47 15.11
C ILE A 153 -7.65 13.04 14.86
N TYR A 154 -8.19 12.14 15.69
CA TYR A 154 -9.59 11.71 15.59
C TYR A 154 -10.57 12.87 15.74
N LYS A 155 -10.30 13.83 16.63
CA LYS A 155 -11.15 15.03 16.78
C LYS A 155 -11.18 15.89 15.51
N LYS A 156 -10.08 15.99 14.77
CA LYS A 156 -9.95 16.84 13.58
C LYS A 156 -10.42 16.15 12.30
N LEU A 157 -10.01 14.89 12.12
CA LEU A 157 -10.20 14.15 10.87
C LEU A 157 -11.40 13.20 10.91
N GLY A 158 -11.93 12.90 12.10
CA GLY A 158 -12.93 11.86 12.29
C GLY A 158 -12.32 10.45 12.21
N ASN A 159 -13.16 9.48 11.89
CA ASN A 159 -12.75 8.09 11.81
C ASN A 159 -12.07 7.81 10.47
N PRO A 160 -10.89 7.16 10.45
CA PRO A 160 -10.27 6.74 9.21
C PRO A 160 -11.13 5.67 8.52
N LEU A 161 -10.99 5.57 7.20
CA LEU A 161 -11.60 4.47 6.45
C LEU A 161 -10.96 3.13 6.81
N TYR A 162 -9.64 3.14 7.02
CA TYR A 162 -8.89 1.95 7.39
C TYR A 162 -7.95 2.20 8.56
N LYS A 163 -7.82 1.17 9.39
CA LYS A 163 -6.78 1.07 10.42
C LYS A 163 -5.98 -0.19 10.14
N THR A 164 -4.69 -0.05 9.95
CA THR A 164 -3.79 -1.17 9.69
C THR A 164 -2.77 -1.23 10.80
N ARG A 165 -2.79 -2.32 11.57
CA ARG A 165 -1.77 -2.57 12.59
C ARG A 165 -0.50 -3.02 11.90
N LEU A 166 0.59 -2.27 12.08
CA LEU A 166 1.89 -2.60 11.51
C LEU A 166 2.69 -3.51 12.43
N ASP A 167 2.62 -3.22 13.73
CA ASP A 167 3.28 -4.00 14.77
C ASP A 167 2.50 -3.85 16.11
N ASN A 168 3.10 -4.29 17.22
CA ASN A 168 2.44 -4.23 18.52
C ASN A 168 2.13 -2.81 19.00
N LYS A 169 2.84 -1.80 18.50
CA LYS A 169 2.79 -0.40 18.93
C LYS A 169 2.30 0.55 17.84
N THR A 170 2.54 0.21 16.57
CA THR A 170 2.30 1.11 15.44
C THR A 170 1.02 0.74 14.69
N THR A 171 0.18 1.74 14.43
CA THR A 171 -1.03 1.65 13.60
C THR A 171 -1.04 2.76 12.56
N THR A 172 -1.27 2.41 11.30
CA THR A 172 -1.55 3.35 10.23
C THR A 172 -3.04 3.66 10.18
N LEU A 173 -3.38 4.94 10.16
CA LEU A 173 -4.71 5.45 9.85
C LEU A 173 -4.74 5.93 8.40
N SER A 174 -5.68 5.40 7.61
CA SER A 174 -5.84 5.76 6.19
C SER A 174 -7.14 6.51 5.98
N TYR A 175 -7.04 7.71 5.41
CA TYR A 175 -8.19 8.50 4.97
C TYR A 175 -8.07 8.72 3.47
N ASN A 176 -9.03 8.22 2.71
CA ASN A 176 -9.02 8.25 1.25
C ASN A 176 -10.19 9.09 0.77
N ASP A 177 -10.05 9.68 -0.41
CA ASP A 177 -11.16 10.25 -1.13
C ASP A 177 -12.12 9.14 -1.62
N THR A 178 -13.32 9.52 -2.07
CA THR A 178 -14.34 8.56 -2.51
C THR A 178 -13.94 7.77 -3.75
N SER A 179 -13.03 8.30 -4.57
CA SER A 179 -12.53 7.62 -5.76
C SER A 179 -11.33 6.71 -5.48
N PHE A 180 -10.82 6.70 -4.25
CA PHE A 180 -9.56 6.04 -3.87
C PHE A 180 -8.38 6.45 -4.77
N SER A 181 -8.43 7.65 -5.34
CA SER A 181 -7.34 8.21 -6.14
C SER A 181 -6.35 8.95 -5.26
N CYS A 182 -6.79 9.59 -4.19
CA CYS A 182 -5.94 10.31 -3.27
C CYS A 182 -6.25 9.96 -1.82
N GLY A 183 -5.27 10.15 -0.95
CA GLY A 183 -5.43 9.85 0.46
C GLY A 183 -4.33 10.45 1.32
N ILE A 184 -4.54 10.36 2.62
CA ILE A 184 -3.53 10.63 3.64
C ILE A 184 -3.36 9.37 4.48
N CYS A 185 -2.12 9.16 4.90
CA CYS A 185 -1.77 8.10 5.84
C CYS A 185 -1.09 8.75 7.03
N ILE A 186 -1.44 8.28 8.23
CA ILE A 186 -0.87 8.76 9.48
C ILE A 186 -0.47 7.53 10.30
N ASP A 187 0.82 7.42 10.63
CA ASP A 187 1.32 6.37 11.50
C ASP A 187 1.35 6.87 12.93
N ILE A 188 0.70 6.14 13.82
CA ILE A 188 0.63 6.39 15.25
C ILE A 188 1.36 5.26 15.98
N SER A 189 2.31 5.60 16.84
CA SER A 189 2.96 4.66 17.76
C SER A 189 2.81 5.18 19.18
N ASP A 190 2.42 4.30 20.13
CA ASP A 190 2.24 4.66 21.55
C ASP A 190 1.43 5.97 21.74
N ASP A 191 0.28 6.08 21.04
CA ASP A 191 -0.66 7.22 21.02
C ASP A 191 -0.18 8.51 20.32
N VAL A 192 1.05 8.57 19.82
CA VAL A 192 1.58 9.76 19.12
C VAL A 192 1.78 9.52 17.64
N MET A 193 1.44 10.52 16.81
CA MET A 193 1.77 10.47 15.38
C MET A 193 3.27 10.58 15.18
N ILE A 194 3.86 9.54 14.61
CA ILE A 194 5.30 9.47 14.29
C ILE A 194 5.58 9.78 12.82
N TYR A 195 4.58 9.63 11.95
CA TYR A 195 4.73 9.87 10.53
C TYR A 195 3.40 10.24 9.88
N LYS A 196 3.48 11.03 8.81
CA LYS A 196 2.32 11.32 7.96
C LYS A 196 2.76 11.63 6.54
N TYR A 197 1.90 11.31 5.58
CA TYR A 197 2.09 11.72 4.18
C TYR A 197 0.75 11.79 3.44
N PHE A 198 0.71 12.61 2.41
CA PHE A 198 -0.37 12.66 1.42
C PHE A 198 0.09 11.94 0.16
N TYR A 199 -0.84 11.31 -0.55
CA TYR A 199 -0.57 10.66 -1.82
C TYR A 199 -1.73 10.82 -2.80
N CYS A 200 -1.41 10.74 -4.09
CA CYS A 200 -2.37 10.63 -5.18
C CYS A 200 -1.92 9.60 -6.22
N SER A 201 -2.88 9.03 -6.93
CA SER A 201 -2.63 8.25 -8.13
C SER A 201 -2.03 9.15 -9.20
N ALA A 202 -1.12 8.58 -9.98
CA ALA A 202 -0.46 9.27 -11.06
C ALA A 202 -0.27 8.33 -12.25
N GLU A 203 -0.24 8.91 -13.44
CA GLU A 203 0.20 8.20 -14.63
C GLU A 203 1.73 8.01 -14.63
N LEU A 204 2.19 7.10 -15.47
CA LEU A 204 3.62 6.99 -15.77
C LEU A 204 4.12 8.26 -16.47
N ASN A 205 5.31 8.72 -16.13
CA ASN A 205 5.99 9.80 -16.82
C ASN A 205 6.60 9.31 -18.15
N ASP A 206 7.15 10.21 -18.94
CA ASP A 206 7.60 9.88 -20.30
C ASP A 206 8.81 8.93 -20.32
N GLN A 207 9.71 9.04 -19.34
CA GLN A 207 10.83 8.11 -19.19
C GLN A 207 10.34 6.70 -18.87
N GLU A 208 9.39 6.56 -17.94
CA GLU A 208 8.77 5.29 -17.57
C GLU A 208 8.01 4.68 -18.75
N LYS A 209 7.28 5.49 -19.52
CA LYS A 209 6.58 5.05 -20.74
C LYS A 209 7.57 4.56 -21.81
N ALA A 210 8.68 5.25 -22.02
CA ALA A 210 9.69 4.86 -23.01
C ALA A 210 10.30 3.49 -22.70
N VAL A 211 10.50 3.15 -21.41
CA VAL A 211 10.98 1.82 -20.99
C VAL A 211 10.00 0.71 -21.37
N LEU A 212 8.69 0.98 -21.36
CA LEU A 212 7.67 0.00 -21.70
C LEU A 212 7.52 -0.25 -23.20
N GLN A 213 8.12 0.60 -24.04
CA GLN A 213 8.13 0.46 -25.51
C GLN A 213 9.30 -0.38 -26.02
N GLN A 214 10.22 -0.79 -25.13
CA GLN A 214 11.37 -1.66 -25.39
C GLN A 214 11.04 -3.13 -25.09
#